data_AF-A0A0D2JQ58-F1
#
_entry.id   AF-A0A0D2JQ58-F1
#
_cell.length_a   1.000
_cell.length_b   1.000
_cell.length_c   1.000
_cell.angle_alpha   90.00
_cell.angle_beta   90.00
_cell.angle_gamma   90.00
#
_symmetry.space_group_name_H-M   'P 1'
#
loop_
_entity.id
_entity.type
_entity.pdbx_description
1 polymer ?
#
loop_
_entity_poly.entity_id
_entity_poly.type
_entity_poly.pdbx_seq_one_letter_code
_entity_poly.pdbx_strand_id
1 'polypeptide(L)'
;MYDPTRPPDVHFAVERVTGGPLFADDAPELVSASGYNRHALRSSMIDFHYRRAVAVVWPRALAADALRSGGLPAAQHLLGRRLAAGADAGAADVAAALDFVADELGQVSAGEGGRWYCRGRFMGMGGMEDAACKALAAVARGPREAAGAALAAAAGGLAGTQGVFTPKVAAALLNAIVAVGCPPDASAALAALAAAQAASQAPACAQLALAAAAAGRAPLAQAVADAAAAAVLAPAAAAASQAPNATGAPPALAPAAGALSQDAMVAVADMLAQLPPCRRHLAALAAAAVARPDAKALLKRLLALPSLSGAAGDPEAAAAVAALCEARRGHLEGQGRPAFSWEMPDAVVPNCPDIQAFLRGPEQSVRFTKFLSGVVHARTMAQRLFNSTRPKDKVPGCAQGRAARRRGGGGGAANYSATAEAGGKGKSAWLQVTKTRAWFDAQAGEAAADAANSGALDALMARAEAALAARGG
;
A
#
# COMPACT_ATOMS: atom_id res chain seq x y z
N MET A 1 -59.15 -4.21 -17.50
CA MET A 1 -58.35 -4.34 -18.73
C MET A 1 -57.08 -3.54 -18.54
N TYR A 2 -55.92 -4.18 -18.70
CA TYR A 2 -54.59 -3.59 -18.55
C TYR A 2 -54.05 -3.26 -19.94
N ASP A 3 -53.50 -2.06 -20.14
CA ASP A 3 -52.88 -1.61 -21.39
C ASP A 3 -51.35 -1.76 -21.30
N PRO A 4 -50.75 -2.70 -22.05
CA PRO A 4 -49.31 -2.98 -22.00
C PRO A 4 -48.44 -1.96 -22.76
N THR A 5 -49.01 -0.92 -23.36
CA THR A 5 -48.25 0.02 -24.22
C THR A 5 -47.84 1.33 -23.54
N ARG A 6 -48.26 1.57 -22.30
CA ARG A 6 -47.83 2.74 -21.52
C ARG A 6 -46.50 2.46 -20.80
N PRO A 7 -45.45 3.31 -20.96
CA PRO A 7 -44.28 3.26 -20.11
C PRO A 7 -44.68 3.58 -18.66
N PRO A 8 -44.01 2.99 -17.64
CA PRO A 8 -44.36 3.24 -16.25
C PRO A 8 -44.03 4.70 -15.88
N ASP A 9 -45.07 5.49 -15.58
CA ASP A 9 -44.94 6.82 -15.00
C ASP A 9 -44.32 6.71 -13.60
N VAL A 10 -43.12 7.24 -13.41
CA VAL A 10 -42.53 7.44 -12.08
C VAL A 10 -43.20 8.68 -11.47
N HIS A 11 -44.29 8.45 -10.73
CA HIS A 11 -44.86 9.47 -9.87
C HIS A 11 -44.04 9.56 -8.58
N PHE A 12 -43.31 10.66 -8.38
CA PHE A 12 -42.99 11.11 -7.02
C PHE A 12 -44.25 11.70 -6.40
N ALA A 13 -45.16 10.83 -5.98
CA ALA A 13 -46.25 11.24 -5.11
C ALA A 13 -45.73 11.17 -3.66
N VAL A 14 -45.57 12.32 -3.01
CA VAL A 14 -45.85 12.38 -1.56
C VAL A 14 -47.36 12.27 -1.44
N GLU A 15 -47.91 11.09 -1.73
CA GLU A 15 -49.32 10.85 -1.54
C GLU A 15 -49.55 10.71 -0.04
N ARG A 16 -50.15 11.75 0.53
CA ARG A 16 -50.84 11.67 1.81
C ARG A 16 -51.80 10.50 1.69
N VAL A 17 -51.47 9.38 2.35
CA VAL A 17 -52.42 8.30 2.56
C VAL A 17 -53.63 8.94 3.24
N THR A 18 -54.72 9.04 2.48
CA THR A 18 -56.01 9.52 2.94
C THR A 18 -56.54 8.54 3.96
N GLY A 19 -56.34 8.84 5.25
CA GLY A 19 -56.91 8.06 6.34
C GLY A 19 -56.14 8.15 7.65
N GLY A 20 -55.97 9.36 8.18
CA GLY A 20 -55.45 9.60 9.53
C GLY A 20 -53.98 10.02 9.60
N PRO A 21 -53.61 10.91 10.54
CA PRO A 21 -52.22 11.31 10.73
C PRO A 21 -51.40 10.12 11.24
N LEU A 22 -50.33 9.77 10.53
CA LEU A 22 -49.42 8.68 10.92
C LEU A 22 -48.66 8.98 12.24
N PHE A 23 -48.69 10.24 12.69
CA PHE A 23 -48.14 10.73 13.94
C PHE A 23 -49.11 11.74 14.54
N ALA A 24 -49.53 11.54 15.79
CA ALA A 24 -50.24 12.57 16.53
C ALA A 24 -49.25 13.69 16.83
N ASP A 25 -49.61 14.90 16.39
CA ASP A 25 -48.86 16.14 16.52
C ASP A 25 -47.61 16.22 15.63
N ASP A 26 -47.56 17.25 14.76
CA ASP A 26 -46.42 17.63 13.89
C ASP A 26 -45.15 18.04 14.68
N ALA A 27 -44.99 17.59 15.92
CA ALA A 27 -43.84 17.87 16.76
C ALA A 27 -42.67 16.93 16.38
N PRO A 28 -41.47 17.46 16.09
CA PRO A 28 -40.30 16.62 15.90
C PRO A 28 -40.03 15.80 17.16
N GLU A 29 -39.82 14.49 17.01
CA GLU A 29 -39.47 13.59 18.12
C GLU A 29 -38.11 14.03 18.70
N LEU A 30 -38.15 14.64 19.88
CA LEU A 30 -37.03 15.33 20.50
C LEU A 30 -36.21 14.33 21.32
N VAL A 31 -35.29 13.62 20.68
CA VAL A 31 -34.36 12.73 21.37
C VAL A 31 -33.06 13.49 21.67
N SER A 32 -32.96 14.02 22.88
CA SER A 32 -31.72 14.60 23.39
C SER A 32 -30.68 13.50 23.63
N ALA A 33 -29.61 13.47 22.84
CA ALA A 33 -28.44 12.63 23.09
C ALA A 33 -27.23 13.51 23.45
N SER A 34 -26.81 13.47 24.72
CA SER A 34 -25.61 14.21 25.17
C SER A 34 -24.33 13.44 24.82
N GLY A 35 -23.49 13.99 23.94
CA GLY A 35 -22.14 13.50 23.68
C GLY A 35 -21.08 14.34 24.40
N TYR A 36 -20.28 13.71 25.26
CA TYR A 36 -19.19 14.38 25.98
C TYR A 36 -17.95 14.51 25.09
N ASN A 37 -17.55 15.74 24.73
CA ASN A 37 -16.32 15.97 23.96
C ASN A 37 -15.17 16.40 24.89
N ARG A 38 -14.15 15.55 25.02
CA ARG A 38 -13.10 15.65 26.06
C ARG A 38 -12.12 16.83 25.90
N HIS A 39 -12.24 17.63 24.84
CA HIS A 39 -11.27 18.67 24.48
C HIS A 39 -11.80 20.10 24.48
N ALA A 40 -13.06 20.35 24.83
CA ALA A 40 -13.60 21.71 24.93
C ALA A 40 -13.93 22.05 26.39
N LEU A 41 -13.12 22.91 27.01
CA LEU A 41 -13.37 23.49 28.35
C LEU A 41 -14.49 24.55 28.36
N ARG A 42 -15.31 24.63 27.29
CA ARG A 42 -16.54 25.43 27.24
C ARG A 42 -17.60 24.63 26.48
N SER A 43 -18.66 24.24 27.17
CA SER A 43 -19.76 23.48 26.60
C SER A 43 -20.67 24.39 25.77
N SER A 44 -20.55 24.35 24.44
CA SER A 44 -21.67 24.69 23.57
C SER A 44 -22.47 23.41 23.33
N MET A 45 -23.72 23.37 23.82
CA MET A 45 -24.69 22.34 23.39
C MET A 45 -24.89 22.49 21.89
N ILE A 46 -24.69 21.42 21.14
CA ILE A 46 -25.04 21.35 19.72
C ILE A 46 -26.29 20.49 19.65
N ASP A 47 -27.43 21.10 19.34
CA ASP A 47 -28.68 20.38 19.10
C ASP A 47 -28.68 19.85 17.65
N PHE A 48 -28.95 18.56 17.50
CA PHE A 48 -29.13 17.93 16.19
C PHE A 48 -30.62 17.63 15.99
N HIS A 49 -31.20 18.17 14.92
CA HIS A 49 -32.55 17.81 14.49
C HIS A 49 -32.47 16.75 13.38
N TYR A 50 -33.10 15.59 13.58
CA TYR A 50 -33.21 14.57 12.55
C TYR A 50 -34.68 14.41 12.13
N ARG A 51 -34.94 14.42 10.81
CA ARG A 51 -36.21 13.94 10.25
C ARG A 51 -36.01 12.50 9.78
N ARG A 52 -36.80 11.55 10.29
CA ARG A 52 -36.84 10.19 9.74
C ARG A 52 -37.63 10.21 8.44
N ALA A 53 -36.96 10.06 7.31
CA ALA A 53 -37.62 9.65 6.06
C ALA A 53 -37.62 8.12 6.01
N VAL A 54 -38.80 7.52 5.86
CA VAL A 54 -38.96 6.09 5.59
C VAL A 54 -39.20 5.96 4.09
N ALA A 55 -38.19 5.51 3.35
CA ALA A 55 -38.35 5.14 1.94
C ALA A 55 -38.84 3.69 1.87
N VAL A 56 -40.06 3.49 1.35
CA VAL A 56 -40.61 2.16 1.06
C VAL A 56 -40.33 1.86 -0.41
N VAL A 57 -39.32 1.04 -0.69
CA VAL A 57 -39.00 0.60 -2.05
C VAL A 57 -39.86 -0.61 -2.39
N TRP A 58 -40.76 -0.47 -3.38
CA TRP A 58 -41.58 -1.57 -3.86
C TRP A 58 -40.84 -2.47 -4.86
N PRO A 59 -41.07 -3.80 -4.86
CA PRO A 59 -40.10 -4.77 -5.39
C PRO A 59 -40.06 -4.92 -6.91
N ARG A 60 -40.91 -4.22 -7.67
CA ARG A 60 -41.16 -4.55 -9.09
C ARG A 60 -40.59 -3.58 -10.13
N ALA A 61 -40.12 -2.40 -9.72
CA ALA A 61 -39.41 -1.49 -10.62
C ALA A 61 -38.21 -0.90 -9.88
N LEU A 62 -37.05 -1.53 -10.05
CA LEU A 62 -35.78 -1.08 -9.48
C LEU A 62 -35.01 -0.33 -10.57
N ALA A 63 -35.39 0.92 -10.82
CA ALA A 63 -34.54 1.83 -11.58
C ALA A 63 -33.27 2.13 -10.76
N ALA A 64 -32.16 2.45 -11.44
CA ALA A 64 -30.91 2.89 -10.80
C ALA A 64 -31.15 3.98 -9.72
N ASP A 65 -32.20 4.79 -9.89
CA ASP A 65 -32.63 5.83 -8.95
C ASP A 65 -33.07 5.31 -7.57
N ALA A 66 -33.63 4.09 -7.51
CA ALA A 66 -34.00 3.45 -6.23
C ALA A 66 -32.77 2.98 -5.43
N LEU A 67 -31.71 2.54 -6.14
CA LEU A 67 -30.43 2.20 -5.52
C LEU A 67 -29.70 3.47 -5.06
N ARG A 68 -29.68 4.52 -5.91
CA ARG A 68 -29.14 5.84 -5.56
C ARG A 68 -29.80 6.46 -4.33
N SER A 69 -31.11 6.32 -4.18
CA SER A 69 -31.84 6.83 -3.00
C SER A 69 -31.71 5.96 -1.75
N GLY A 70 -31.50 4.65 -1.88
CA GLY A 70 -31.33 3.72 -0.75
C GLY A 70 -29.90 3.64 -0.20
N GLY A 71 -28.90 4.07 -0.98
CA GLY A 71 -27.48 4.04 -0.60
C GLY A 71 -26.86 2.64 -0.54
N LEU A 72 -25.56 2.60 -0.22
CA LEU A 72 -24.75 1.37 -0.26
C LEU A 72 -25.33 0.19 0.53
N PRO A 73 -25.87 0.34 1.76
CA PRO A 73 -26.42 -0.80 2.49
C PRO A 73 -27.68 -1.39 1.88
N ALA A 74 -28.50 -0.58 1.21
CA ALA A 74 -29.67 -1.07 0.48
C ALA A 74 -29.21 -1.90 -0.72
N ALA A 75 -28.22 -1.41 -1.47
CA ALA A 75 -27.60 -2.14 -2.57
C ALA A 75 -26.98 -3.47 -2.09
N GLN A 76 -26.25 -3.47 -0.97
CA GLN A 76 -25.68 -4.70 -0.38
C GLN A 76 -26.72 -5.71 0.07
N HIS A 77 -27.78 -5.25 0.76
CA HIS A 77 -28.85 -6.12 1.23
C HIS A 77 -29.59 -6.75 0.05
N LEU A 78 -29.83 -5.97 -1.01
CA LEU A 78 -30.41 -6.44 -2.26
C LEU A 78 -29.51 -7.47 -2.97
N LEU A 79 -28.22 -7.16 -3.16
CA LEU A 79 -27.21 -8.08 -3.70
C LEU A 79 -27.20 -9.39 -2.93
N GLY A 80 -27.15 -9.32 -1.59
CA GLY A 80 -27.16 -10.49 -0.72
C GLY A 80 -28.43 -11.33 -0.86
N ARG A 81 -29.61 -10.71 -0.91
CA ARG A 81 -30.88 -11.44 -1.09
C ARG A 81 -31.01 -12.06 -2.48
N ARG A 82 -30.55 -11.36 -3.52
CA ARG A 82 -30.62 -11.82 -4.92
C ARG A 82 -29.66 -12.97 -5.18
N LEU A 83 -28.41 -12.87 -4.72
CA LEU A 83 -27.46 -13.97 -4.79
C LEU A 83 -27.92 -15.19 -3.99
N ALA A 84 -28.59 -14.99 -2.85
CA ALA A 84 -29.19 -16.07 -2.06
C ALA A 84 -30.44 -16.69 -2.72
N ALA A 85 -31.14 -15.95 -3.59
CA ALA A 85 -32.33 -16.41 -4.30
C ALA A 85 -32.02 -17.29 -5.52
N GLY A 86 -30.75 -17.42 -5.91
CA GLY A 86 -30.34 -18.24 -7.06
C GLY A 86 -30.57 -17.58 -8.42
N ALA A 87 -30.48 -18.38 -9.48
CA ALA A 87 -30.26 -17.98 -10.89
C ALA A 87 -31.25 -16.97 -11.51
N ASP A 88 -32.37 -16.67 -10.84
CA ASP A 88 -33.37 -15.71 -11.32
C ASP A 88 -33.04 -14.24 -10.98
N ALA A 89 -31.98 -13.99 -10.22
CA ALA A 89 -31.39 -12.66 -10.14
C ALA A 89 -30.71 -12.34 -11.49
N GLY A 90 -31.44 -11.67 -12.39
CA GLY A 90 -30.93 -11.30 -13.69
C GLY A 90 -29.57 -10.60 -13.57
N ALA A 91 -28.59 -10.99 -14.40
CA ALA A 91 -27.25 -10.43 -14.39
C ALA A 91 -27.23 -8.90 -14.45
N ALA A 92 -28.26 -8.30 -15.06
CA ALA A 92 -28.50 -6.85 -15.09
C ALA A 92 -28.67 -6.21 -13.69
N ASP A 93 -29.35 -6.86 -12.75
CA ASP A 93 -29.55 -6.33 -11.40
C ASP A 93 -28.24 -6.34 -10.60
N VAL A 94 -27.43 -7.40 -10.76
CA VAL A 94 -26.11 -7.51 -10.12
C VAL A 94 -25.14 -6.51 -10.74
N ALA A 95 -25.15 -6.37 -12.06
CA ALA A 95 -24.36 -5.36 -12.78
C ALA A 95 -24.75 -3.94 -12.33
N ALA A 96 -26.03 -3.59 -12.31
CA ALA A 96 -26.50 -2.28 -11.87
C ALA A 96 -26.13 -1.99 -10.41
N ALA A 97 -26.17 -3.00 -9.53
CA ALA A 97 -25.74 -2.85 -8.15
C ALA A 97 -24.22 -2.65 -8.03
N LEU A 98 -23.40 -3.36 -8.81
CA LEU A 98 -21.95 -3.16 -8.84
C LEU A 98 -21.56 -1.83 -9.49
N ASP A 99 -22.23 -1.42 -10.57
CA ASP A 99 -22.06 -0.11 -11.21
C ASP A 99 -22.39 1.00 -10.22
N PHE A 100 -23.46 0.85 -9.42
CA PHE A 100 -23.76 1.76 -8.34
C PHE A 100 -22.64 1.79 -7.28
N VAL A 101 -22.12 0.63 -6.85
CA VAL A 101 -20.97 0.59 -5.92
C VAL A 101 -19.74 1.27 -6.53
N ALA A 102 -19.47 1.08 -7.82
CA ALA A 102 -18.33 1.66 -8.52
C ALA A 102 -18.47 3.18 -8.70
N ASP A 103 -19.65 3.67 -9.10
CA ASP A 103 -19.99 5.10 -9.22
C ASP A 103 -19.83 5.80 -7.86
N GLU A 104 -20.38 5.20 -6.80
CA GLU A 104 -20.28 5.71 -5.43
C GLU A 104 -18.83 5.75 -4.90
N LEU A 105 -18.07 4.68 -5.12
CA LEU A 105 -16.65 4.66 -4.74
C LEU A 105 -15.84 5.69 -5.56
N GLY A 106 -16.18 5.88 -6.83
CA GLY A 106 -15.62 6.90 -7.71
C GLY A 106 -15.84 8.30 -7.16
N GLN A 107 -17.09 8.66 -6.83
CA GLN A 107 -17.45 9.96 -6.25
C GLN A 107 -16.76 10.23 -4.90
N VAL A 108 -16.63 9.20 -4.06
CA VAL A 108 -15.89 9.31 -2.78
C VAL A 108 -14.41 9.59 -3.03
N SER A 109 -13.80 8.91 -4.01
CA SER A 109 -12.38 9.10 -4.34
C SER A 109 -12.07 10.45 -4.99
N ALA A 110 -13.03 11.03 -5.73
CA ALA A 110 -12.93 12.35 -6.32
C ALA A 110 -13.05 13.49 -5.29
N GLY A 111 -13.35 13.17 -4.02
CA GLY A 111 -13.56 14.17 -2.97
C GLY A 111 -14.90 14.91 -3.09
N GLU A 112 -15.76 14.51 -4.02
CA GLU A 112 -17.10 15.07 -4.24
C GLU A 112 -18.16 14.40 -3.34
N GLY A 113 -17.81 13.27 -2.71
CA GLY A 113 -18.68 12.54 -1.79
C GLY A 113 -18.94 13.25 -0.46
N GLY A 114 -20.17 13.73 -0.28
CA GLY A 114 -20.69 14.18 1.01
C GLY A 114 -20.62 13.11 2.10
N ARG A 115 -20.60 13.54 3.37
CA ARG A 115 -20.57 12.65 4.54
C ARG A 115 -21.80 11.73 4.58
N TRP A 116 -21.59 10.42 4.58
CA TRP A 116 -22.66 9.43 4.55
C TRP A 116 -23.19 9.07 5.95
N TYR A 117 -24.51 9.14 6.09
CA TYR A 117 -25.24 8.66 7.25
C TYR A 117 -26.03 7.39 6.89
N CYS A 118 -25.76 6.29 7.57
CA CYS A 118 -26.55 5.07 7.44
C CYS A 118 -26.94 4.52 8.81
N ARG A 119 -28.25 4.39 9.07
CA ARG A 119 -28.82 3.89 10.35
C ARG A 119 -28.23 4.54 11.60
N GLY A 120 -27.97 5.86 11.56
CA GLY A 120 -27.40 6.59 12.69
C GLY A 120 -25.93 6.28 12.99
N ARG A 121 -25.21 5.57 12.10
CA ARG A 121 -23.75 5.43 12.17
C ARG A 121 -23.08 6.14 11.01
N PHE A 122 -22.02 6.87 11.37
CA PHE A 122 -21.08 7.43 10.43
C PHE A 122 -20.24 6.28 9.85
N MET A 123 -20.36 6.01 8.55
CA MET A 123 -19.46 5.05 7.90
C MET A 123 -18.24 5.82 7.39
N GLY A 124 -17.11 5.64 8.08
CA GLY A 124 -15.82 6.02 7.49
C GLY A 124 -15.50 5.16 6.27
N MET A 125 -14.55 5.63 5.45
CA MET A 125 -14.06 4.96 4.23
C MET A 125 -13.88 3.44 4.41
N GLY A 126 -13.28 2.99 5.52
CA GLY A 126 -13.08 1.57 5.80
C GLY A 126 -14.35 0.73 5.89
N GLY A 127 -15.49 1.31 6.27
CA GLY A 127 -16.78 0.62 6.28
C GLY A 127 -17.34 0.40 4.87
N MET A 128 -17.11 1.35 3.95
CA MET A 128 -17.48 1.20 2.54
C MET A 128 -16.60 0.19 1.82
N GLU A 129 -15.30 0.16 2.14
CA GLU A 129 -14.39 -0.85 1.60
C GLU A 129 -14.77 -2.26 2.04
N ASP A 130 -15.03 -2.47 3.34
CA ASP A 130 -15.52 -3.75 3.86
C ASP A 130 -16.83 -4.17 3.20
N ALA A 131 -17.68 -3.19 2.93
CA ALA A 131 -18.94 -3.40 2.26
C ALA A 131 -18.77 -3.87 0.80
N ALA A 132 -17.91 -3.18 0.04
CA ALA A 132 -17.57 -3.54 -1.32
C ALA A 132 -16.88 -4.92 -1.39
N CYS A 133 -15.91 -5.19 -0.52
CA CYS A 133 -15.25 -6.49 -0.45
C CYS A 133 -16.23 -7.65 -0.18
N LYS A 134 -17.21 -7.45 0.72
CA LYS A 134 -18.25 -8.45 0.99
C LYS A 134 -19.19 -8.66 -0.20
N ALA A 135 -19.55 -7.59 -0.90
CA ALA A 135 -20.36 -7.67 -2.10
C ALA A 135 -19.64 -8.48 -3.20
N LEU A 136 -18.37 -8.17 -3.46
CA LEU A 136 -17.54 -8.89 -4.43
C LEU A 136 -17.37 -10.37 -4.07
N ALA A 137 -17.15 -10.69 -2.79
CA ALA A 137 -17.09 -12.07 -2.30
C ALA A 137 -18.44 -12.81 -2.38
N ALA A 138 -19.57 -12.08 -2.31
CA ALA A 138 -20.89 -12.68 -2.52
C ALA A 138 -21.11 -12.96 -4.02
N VAL A 139 -20.78 -12.02 -4.91
CA VAL A 139 -20.86 -12.20 -6.36
C VAL A 139 -20.03 -13.40 -6.80
N ALA A 140 -18.81 -13.54 -6.27
CA ALA A 140 -17.94 -14.67 -6.59
C ALA A 140 -18.49 -16.05 -6.18
N ARG A 141 -19.47 -16.10 -5.28
CA ARG A 141 -20.17 -17.34 -4.87
C ARG A 141 -21.42 -17.64 -5.70
N GLY A 142 -21.84 -16.71 -6.56
CA GLY A 142 -22.97 -16.89 -7.46
C GLY A 142 -22.66 -17.83 -8.65
N PRO A 143 -23.64 -18.06 -9.55
CA PRO A 143 -23.43 -18.81 -10.78
C PRO A 143 -22.28 -18.23 -11.60
N ARG A 144 -21.35 -19.08 -12.06
CA ARG A 144 -20.07 -18.63 -12.64
C ARG A 144 -20.22 -17.65 -13.81
N GLU A 145 -21.16 -17.90 -14.71
CA GLU A 145 -21.37 -17.04 -15.90
C GLU A 145 -21.87 -15.64 -15.52
N ALA A 146 -22.90 -15.56 -14.68
CA ALA A 146 -23.45 -14.29 -14.20
C ALA A 146 -22.44 -13.53 -13.33
N ALA A 147 -21.72 -14.24 -12.46
CA ALA A 147 -20.66 -13.66 -11.64
C ALA A 147 -19.51 -13.13 -12.50
N GLY A 148 -19.12 -13.86 -13.55
CA GLY A 148 -18.03 -13.47 -14.45
C GLY A 148 -18.33 -12.18 -15.19
N ALA A 149 -19.53 -12.08 -15.79
CA ALA A 149 -19.97 -10.87 -16.49
C ALA A 149 -20.07 -9.66 -15.54
N ALA A 150 -20.65 -9.85 -14.35
CA ALA A 150 -20.80 -8.80 -13.36
C ALA A 150 -19.43 -8.28 -12.85
N LEU A 151 -18.48 -9.17 -12.59
CA LEU A 151 -17.14 -8.78 -12.16
C LEU A 151 -16.32 -8.13 -13.28
N ALA A 152 -16.53 -8.54 -14.55
CA ALA A 152 -15.90 -7.90 -15.71
C ALA A 152 -16.39 -6.46 -15.88
N ALA A 153 -17.70 -6.24 -15.78
CA ALA A 153 -18.31 -4.91 -15.81
C ALA A 153 -17.77 -4.02 -14.67
N ALA A 154 -17.74 -4.56 -13.44
CA ALA A 154 -17.16 -3.85 -12.30
C ALA A 154 -15.69 -3.51 -12.52
N ALA A 155 -14.88 -4.42 -13.06
CA ALA A 155 -13.48 -4.14 -13.39
C ALA A 155 -13.34 -3.03 -14.44
N GLY A 156 -14.19 -3.02 -15.47
CA GLY A 156 -14.21 -1.98 -16.50
C GLY A 156 -14.60 -0.61 -15.95
N GLY A 157 -15.65 -0.55 -15.11
CA GLY A 157 -16.08 0.67 -14.44
C GLY A 157 -14.97 1.23 -13.53
N LEU A 158 -14.35 0.38 -12.71
CA LEU A 158 -13.26 0.77 -11.82
C LEU A 158 -11.99 1.19 -12.59
N ALA A 159 -11.70 0.58 -13.75
CA ALA A 159 -10.58 1.00 -14.57
C ALA A 159 -10.80 2.37 -15.23
N GLY A 160 -12.06 2.72 -15.55
CA GLY A 160 -12.42 4.00 -16.16
C GLY A 160 -12.46 5.17 -15.17
N THR A 161 -12.74 4.91 -13.90
CA THR A 161 -12.61 5.91 -12.85
C THR A 161 -11.12 6.14 -12.57
N GLN A 162 -10.63 7.36 -12.82
CA GLN A 162 -9.28 7.79 -12.42
C GLN A 162 -9.09 7.85 -10.88
N GLY A 163 -10.07 7.35 -10.12
CA GLY A 163 -10.13 7.36 -8.67
C GLY A 163 -9.21 6.32 -8.03
N VAL A 164 -8.53 6.74 -6.96
CA VAL A 164 -7.73 5.86 -6.11
C VAL A 164 -8.68 4.96 -5.31
N PHE A 165 -8.98 3.78 -5.83
CA PHE A 165 -9.59 2.74 -5.01
C PHE A 165 -8.62 2.31 -3.93
N THR A 166 -9.17 1.88 -2.80
CA THR A 166 -8.29 1.32 -1.78
C THR A 166 -7.74 -0.01 -2.28
N PRO A 167 -6.47 -0.33 -1.96
CA PRO A 167 -5.85 -1.61 -2.25
C PRO A 167 -6.74 -2.81 -1.95
N LYS A 168 -7.56 -2.67 -0.91
CA LYS A 168 -8.43 -3.72 -0.38
C LYS A 168 -9.57 -4.07 -1.34
N VAL A 169 -10.20 -3.07 -1.96
CA VAL A 169 -11.31 -3.29 -2.91
C VAL A 169 -10.76 -3.89 -4.21
N ALA A 170 -9.65 -3.35 -4.72
CA ALA A 170 -8.98 -3.92 -5.88
C ALA A 170 -8.60 -5.38 -5.65
N ALA A 171 -7.92 -5.69 -4.53
CA ALA A 171 -7.58 -7.07 -4.18
C ALA A 171 -8.80 -7.98 -4.04
N ALA A 172 -9.90 -7.49 -3.48
CA ALA A 172 -11.13 -8.27 -3.36
C ALA A 172 -11.78 -8.56 -4.72
N LEU A 173 -11.81 -7.59 -5.64
CA LEU A 173 -12.34 -7.77 -6.99
C LEU A 173 -11.50 -8.79 -7.76
N LEU A 174 -10.17 -8.66 -7.67
CA LEU A 174 -9.23 -9.56 -8.30
C LEU A 174 -9.39 -11.00 -7.81
N ASN A 175 -9.46 -11.20 -6.49
CA ASN A 175 -9.71 -12.51 -5.89
C ASN A 175 -11.07 -13.10 -6.32
N ALA A 176 -12.11 -12.25 -6.40
CA ALA A 176 -13.42 -12.65 -6.87
C ALA A 176 -13.36 -13.17 -8.32
N ILE A 177 -12.65 -12.48 -9.22
CA ILE A 177 -12.53 -12.89 -10.62
C ILE A 177 -11.73 -14.17 -10.79
N VAL A 178 -10.64 -14.33 -10.02
CA VAL A 178 -9.86 -15.58 -10.01
C VAL A 178 -10.74 -16.75 -9.53
N ALA A 179 -11.54 -16.55 -8.48
CA ALA A 179 -12.42 -17.59 -7.94
C ALA A 179 -13.51 -18.05 -8.92
N VAL A 180 -14.05 -17.13 -9.71
CA VAL A 180 -15.11 -17.42 -10.70
C VAL A 180 -14.57 -18.07 -11.97
N GLY A 181 -13.27 -17.92 -12.23
CA GLY A 181 -12.62 -18.39 -13.45
C GLY A 181 -12.76 -17.36 -14.56
N CYS A 182 -11.87 -16.36 -14.52
CA CYS A 182 -11.79 -15.21 -15.45
C CYS A 182 -12.37 -15.50 -16.84
N PRO A 183 -13.51 -14.88 -17.23
CA PRO A 183 -13.97 -14.93 -18.60
C PRO A 183 -12.93 -14.26 -19.51
N PRO A 184 -12.80 -14.71 -20.78
CA PRO A 184 -11.83 -14.14 -21.73
C PRO A 184 -12.00 -12.63 -21.88
N ASP A 185 -13.23 -12.13 -21.87
CA ASP A 185 -13.57 -10.71 -22.04
C ASP A 185 -13.16 -9.85 -20.84
N ALA A 186 -13.00 -10.45 -19.66
CA ALA A 186 -12.55 -9.73 -18.46
C ALA A 186 -11.04 -9.48 -18.44
N SER A 187 -10.26 -10.16 -19.29
CA SER A 187 -8.80 -10.08 -19.26
C SER A 187 -8.26 -8.67 -19.56
N ALA A 188 -8.87 -7.97 -20.53
CA ALA A 188 -8.50 -6.60 -20.88
C ALA A 188 -8.85 -5.60 -19.77
N ALA A 189 -10.05 -5.72 -19.20
CA ALA A 189 -10.48 -4.88 -18.08
C ALA A 189 -9.59 -5.08 -16.84
N LEU A 190 -9.21 -6.34 -16.57
CA LEU A 190 -8.28 -6.67 -15.50
C LEU A 190 -6.88 -6.14 -15.74
N ALA A 191 -6.37 -6.23 -16.96
CA ALA A 191 -5.07 -5.67 -17.32
C ALA A 191 -5.08 -4.14 -17.16
N ALA A 192 -6.15 -3.47 -17.58
CA ALA A 192 -6.32 -2.03 -17.41
C ALA A 192 -6.41 -1.64 -15.92
N LEU A 193 -7.17 -2.39 -15.12
CA LEU A 193 -7.26 -2.18 -13.67
C LEU A 193 -5.89 -2.42 -12.99
N ALA A 194 -5.19 -3.49 -13.36
CA ALA A 194 -3.85 -3.77 -12.85
C ALA A 194 -2.87 -2.65 -13.22
N ALA A 195 -2.92 -2.14 -14.45
CA ALA A 195 -2.10 -1.01 -14.90
C ALA A 195 -2.38 0.26 -14.09
N ALA A 196 -3.66 0.59 -13.87
CA ALA A 196 -4.07 1.74 -13.06
C ALA A 196 -3.60 1.63 -11.60
N GLN A 197 -3.55 0.41 -11.06
CA GLN A 197 -3.19 0.17 -9.66
C GLN A 197 -1.69 -0.08 -9.45
N ALA A 198 -0.94 -0.51 -10.46
CA ALA A 198 0.42 -1.00 -10.28
C ALA A 198 1.40 0.04 -9.71
N ALA A 199 1.20 1.33 -9.98
CA ALA A 199 2.02 2.39 -9.40
C ALA A 199 1.90 2.50 -7.87
N SER A 200 0.73 2.19 -7.31
CA SER A 200 0.46 2.27 -5.87
C SER A 200 0.39 0.90 -5.17
N GLN A 201 0.17 -0.18 -5.92
CA GLN A 201 -0.12 -1.54 -5.44
C GLN A 201 0.68 -2.64 -6.14
N ALA A 202 1.92 -2.34 -6.56
CA ALA A 202 2.82 -3.33 -7.16
C ALA A 202 2.84 -4.71 -6.47
N PRO A 203 2.88 -4.84 -5.11
CA PRO A 203 2.81 -6.15 -4.46
C PRO A 203 1.50 -6.93 -4.72
N ALA A 204 0.36 -6.24 -4.75
CA ALA A 204 -0.94 -6.87 -4.99
C ALA A 204 -1.07 -7.30 -6.46
N CYS A 205 -0.60 -6.48 -7.39
CA CYS A 205 -0.52 -6.84 -8.82
C CYS A 205 0.40 -8.06 -9.04
N ALA A 206 1.52 -8.14 -8.33
CA ALA A 206 2.41 -9.30 -8.38
C ALA A 206 1.74 -10.58 -7.87
N GLN A 207 1.07 -10.51 -6.71
CA GLN A 207 0.32 -11.65 -6.19
C GLN A 207 -0.80 -12.11 -7.13
N LEU A 208 -1.48 -11.16 -7.79
CA LEU A 208 -2.49 -11.48 -8.80
C LEU A 208 -1.91 -12.23 -9.99
N ALA A 209 -0.80 -11.74 -10.55
CA ALA A 209 -0.19 -12.37 -11.72
C ALA A 209 0.22 -13.83 -11.40
N LEU A 210 0.80 -14.05 -10.22
CA LEU A 210 1.15 -15.39 -9.73
C LEU A 210 -0.08 -16.28 -9.50
N ALA A 211 -1.15 -15.74 -8.90
CA ALA A 211 -2.39 -16.48 -8.69
C ALA A 211 -3.07 -16.86 -10.03
N ALA A 212 -3.06 -15.94 -11.01
CA ALA A 212 -3.57 -16.19 -12.35
C ALA A 212 -2.76 -17.29 -13.05
N ALA A 213 -1.43 -17.28 -12.93
CA ALA A 213 -0.56 -18.30 -13.48
C ALA A 213 -0.82 -19.68 -12.83
N ALA A 214 -0.92 -19.72 -11.50
CA ALA A 214 -1.23 -20.95 -10.75
C ALA A 214 -2.60 -21.53 -11.13
N ALA A 215 -3.56 -20.70 -11.52
CA ALA A 215 -4.88 -21.10 -12.02
C ALA A 215 -4.89 -21.51 -13.51
N GLY A 216 -3.72 -21.61 -14.18
CA GLY A 216 -3.61 -21.96 -15.59
C GLY A 216 -4.05 -20.85 -16.55
N ARG A 217 -4.12 -19.59 -16.08
CA ARG A 217 -4.57 -18.42 -16.87
C ARG A 217 -3.36 -17.61 -17.37
N ALA A 218 -2.49 -18.25 -18.14
CA ALA A 218 -1.25 -17.64 -18.64
C ALA A 218 -1.44 -16.27 -19.34
N PRO A 219 -2.46 -16.05 -20.21
CA PRO A 219 -2.65 -14.75 -20.86
C PRO A 219 -2.96 -13.62 -19.87
N LEU A 220 -3.77 -13.90 -18.84
CA LEU A 220 -4.09 -12.93 -17.80
C LEU A 220 -2.87 -12.64 -16.93
N ALA A 221 -2.15 -13.68 -16.51
CA ALA A 221 -0.92 -13.53 -15.73
C ALA A 221 0.08 -12.64 -16.47
N GLN A 222 0.25 -12.88 -17.77
CA GLN A 222 1.11 -12.09 -18.63
C GLN A 222 0.65 -10.64 -18.72
N ALA A 223 -0.64 -10.39 -19.00
CA ALA A 223 -1.15 -9.03 -19.14
C ALA A 223 -1.03 -8.21 -17.85
N VAL A 224 -1.29 -8.83 -16.69
CA VAL A 224 -1.12 -8.21 -15.37
C VAL A 224 0.36 -7.93 -15.09
N ALA A 225 1.25 -8.86 -15.40
CA ALA A 225 2.67 -8.70 -15.20
C ALA A 225 3.27 -7.64 -16.14
N ASP A 226 2.85 -7.61 -17.40
CA ASP A 226 3.22 -6.57 -18.38
C ASP A 226 2.76 -5.19 -17.90
N ALA A 227 1.53 -5.09 -17.40
CA ALA A 227 0.99 -3.85 -16.82
C ALA A 227 1.76 -3.41 -15.57
N ALA A 228 2.08 -4.35 -14.67
CA ALA A 228 2.84 -4.08 -13.46
C ALA A 228 4.28 -3.64 -13.80
N ALA A 229 4.93 -4.34 -14.71
CA ALA A 229 6.25 -3.99 -15.22
C ALA A 229 6.20 -2.61 -15.90
N ALA A 230 5.25 -2.35 -16.79
CA ALA A 230 5.12 -1.06 -17.45
C ALA A 230 4.93 0.09 -16.45
N ALA A 231 4.11 -0.08 -15.40
CA ALA A 231 3.95 0.95 -14.38
C ALA A 231 5.22 1.20 -13.55
N VAL A 232 6.00 0.15 -13.28
CA VAL A 232 7.28 0.23 -12.55
C VAL A 232 8.37 0.86 -13.44
N LEU A 233 8.38 0.54 -14.72
CA LEU A 233 9.46 0.84 -15.66
C LEU A 233 9.22 2.10 -16.50
N ALA A 234 7.97 2.51 -16.74
CA ALA A 234 7.63 3.73 -17.48
C ALA A 234 8.29 4.98 -16.87
N PRO A 235 8.32 5.18 -15.54
CA PRO A 235 9.20 6.13 -14.85
C PRO A 235 10.64 6.20 -15.38
N ALA A 236 11.29 5.05 -15.48
CA ALA A 236 12.70 4.95 -15.87
C ALA A 236 12.89 5.17 -17.38
N ALA A 237 11.97 4.64 -18.20
CA ALA A 237 12.00 4.80 -19.66
C ALA A 237 11.76 6.26 -20.08
N ALA A 238 10.81 6.95 -19.44
CA ALA A 238 10.56 8.37 -19.69
C ALA A 238 11.78 9.22 -19.34
N ALA A 239 12.42 8.96 -18.19
CA ALA A 239 13.65 9.64 -17.78
C ALA A 239 14.83 9.38 -18.75
N ALA A 240 14.97 8.16 -19.28
CA ALA A 240 15.98 7.83 -20.28
C ALA A 240 15.74 8.52 -21.63
N SER A 241 14.48 8.65 -22.05
CA SER A 241 14.11 9.32 -23.32
C SER A 241 14.26 10.84 -23.29
N GLN A 242 14.19 11.46 -22.11
CA GLN A 242 14.37 12.89 -21.90
C GLN A 242 15.83 13.30 -21.69
N ALA A 243 16.78 12.42 -22.01
CA ALA A 243 18.22 12.67 -22.00
C ALA A 243 18.74 13.04 -23.41
N PRO A 244 18.56 14.28 -23.91
CA PRO A 244 19.15 14.68 -25.17
C PRO A 244 20.65 14.87 -24.98
N ASN A 245 21.48 14.10 -25.70
CA ASN A 245 22.86 14.41 -26.15
C ASN A 245 23.66 15.48 -25.39
N ALA A 246 23.70 15.43 -24.06
CA ALA A 246 24.56 16.28 -23.25
C ALA A 246 25.74 15.44 -22.79
N THR A 247 26.85 15.57 -23.52
CA THR A 247 28.17 15.09 -23.10
C THR A 247 28.56 15.80 -21.79
N GLY A 248 28.23 15.18 -20.66
CA GLY A 248 28.70 15.63 -19.34
C GLY A 248 27.65 15.46 -18.26
N ALA A 249 27.77 14.36 -17.53
CA ALA A 249 26.96 13.90 -16.39
C ALA A 249 25.67 13.13 -16.73
N PRO A 250 25.48 11.91 -16.16
CA PRO A 250 24.27 11.13 -16.35
C PRO A 250 23.05 11.89 -15.80
N PRO A 251 21.96 12.03 -16.58
CA PRO A 251 20.74 12.66 -16.09
C PRO A 251 20.16 11.83 -14.95
N ALA A 252 19.68 12.51 -13.92
CA ALA A 252 19.13 11.91 -12.72
C ALA A 252 17.85 11.11 -13.03
N LEU A 253 18.00 9.82 -13.35
CA LEU A 253 16.97 8.77 -13.45
C LEU A 253 16.11 8.58 -12.17
N ALA A 254 16.38 9.37 -11.12
CA ALA A 254 16.03 9.06 -9.73
C ALA A 254 14.57 9.31 -9.29
N PRO A 255 13.79 10.30 -9.77
CA PRO A 255 12.60 10.73 -9.02
C PRO A 255 11.44 9.73 -9.10
N ALA A 256 11.30 8.99 -10.21
CA ALA A 256 10.10 8.19 -10.44
C ALA A 256 10.30 6.69 -10.11
N ALA A 257 11.49 6.11 -10.33
CA ALA A 257 11.85 4.79 -9.79
C ALA A 257 12.02 4.81 -8.25
N GLY A 258 12.34 5.98 -7.67
CA GLY A 258 12.39 6.20 -6.23
C GLY A 258 11.02 6.17 -5.52
N ALA A 259 9.91 6.22 -6.27
CA ALA A 259 8.56 6.24 -5.70
C ALA A 259 8.14 4.89 -5.12
N LEU A 260 8.67 3.78 -5.65
CA LEU A 260 8.34 2.44 -5.16
C LEU A 260 9.11 2.12 -3.87
N SER A 261 8.45 1.47 -2.93
CA SER A 261 9.13 0.89 -1.77
C SER A 261 10.03 -0.26 -2.20
N GLN A 262 11.05 -0.58 -1.38
CA GLN A 262 11.89 -1.76 -1.62
C GLN A 262 11.07 -3.05 -1.67
N ASP A 263 10.05 -3.15 -0.82
CA ASP A 263 9.15 -4.32 -0.78
C ASP A 263 8.38 -4.50 -2.09
N ALA A 264 7.94 -3.39 -2.70
CA ALA A 264 7.28 -3.42 -4.00
C ALA A 264 8.23 -3.88 -5.11
N MET A 265 9.45 -3.35 -5.16
CA MET A 265 10.47 -3.78 -6.13
C MET A 265 10.80 -5.27 -6.00
N VAL A 266 10.96 -5.76 -4.77
CA VAL A 266 11.22 -7.18 -4.49
C VAL A 266 10.05 -8.06 -4.92
N ALA A 267 8.81 -7.67 -4.63
CA ALA A 267 7.63 -8.43 -5.05
C ALA A 267 7.47 -8.49 -6.58
N VAL A 268 7.74 -7.39 -7.27
CA VAL A 268 7.70 -7.36 -8.75
C VAL A 268 8.81 -8.22 -9.33
N ALA A 269 10.04 -8.11 -8.84
CA ALA A 269 11.16 -8.94 -9.31
C ALA A 269 10.91 -10.44 -9.12
N ASP A 270 10.36 -10.82 -7.96
CA ASP A 270 9.99 -12.20 -7.65
C ASP A 270 8.96 -12.74 -8.65
N MET A 271 7.92 -11.95 -8.93
CA MET A 271 6.88 -12.28 -9.90
C MET A 271 7.43 -12.39 -11.33
N LEU A 272 8.24 -11.44 -11.79
CA LEU A 272 8.85 -11.47 -13.12
C LEU A 272 9.80 -12.67 -13.31
N ALA A 273 10.50 -13.09 -12.25
CA ALA A 273 11.38 -14.25 -12.30
C ALA A 273 10.62 -15.59 -12.36
N GLN A 274 9.48 -15.67 -11.67
CA GLN A 274 8.62 -16.87 -11.64
C GLN A 274 7.81 -17.08 -12.92
N LEU A 275 7.52 -16.03 -13.69
CA LEU A 275 6.72 -16.09 -14.91
C LEU A 275 7.62 -15.99 -16.15
N PRO A 276 7.92 -17.10 -16.87
CA PRO A 276 8.79 -17.09 -18.04
C PRO A 276 8.50 -15.99 -19.07
N PRO A 277 7.23 -15.78 -19.52
CA PRO A 277 6.96 -14.75 -20.53
C PRO A 277 7.13 -13.30 -20.04
N CYS A 278 7.31 -13.12 -18.73
CA CYS A 278 7.58 -11.81 -18.11
C CYS A 278 9.08 -11.54 -17.91
N ARG A 279 9.96 -12.54 -18.08
CA ARG A 279 11.40 -12.42 -17.82
C ARG A 279 12.09 -11.36 -18.67
N ARG A 280 11.56 -11.09 -19.86
CA ARG A 280 11.97 -9.96 -20.73
C ARG A 280 12.01 -8.60 -20.03
N HIS A 281 11.22 -8.40 -18.95
CA HIS A 281 11.19 -7.15 -18.18
C HIS A 281 12.26 -7.05 -17.09
N LEU A 282 12.94 -8.16 -16.77
CA LEU A 282 13.94 -8.19 -15.70
C LEU A 282 15.12 -7.26 -16.00
N ALA A 283 15.53 -7.10 -17.26
CA ALA A 283 16.62 -6.20 -17.63
C ALA A 283 16.31 -4.74 -17.29
N ALA A 284 15.09 -4.29 -17.60
CA ALA A 284 14.64 -2.95 -17.27
C ALA A 284 14.46 -2.76 -15.76
N LEU A 285 13.97 -3.79 -15.04
CA LEU A 285 13.89 -3.76 -13.58
C LEU A 285 15.29 -3.70 -12.93
N ALA A 286 16.26 -4.43 -13.47
CA ALA A 286 17.63 -4.40 -13.01
C ALA A 286 18.24 -3.00 -13.16
N ALA A 287 18.10 -2.39 -14.34
CA ALA A 287 18.54 -1.02 -14.57
C ALA A 287 17.88 -0.03 -13.60
N ALA A 288 16.56 -0.15 -13.38
CA ALA A 288 15.84 0.69 -12.42
C ALA A 288 16.32 0.47 -10.97
N ALA A 289 16.60 -0.78 -10.56
CA ALA A 289 17.09 -1.09 -9.22
C ALA A 289 18.50 -0.54 -8.96
N VAL A 290 19.38 -0.61 -9.96
CA VAL A 290 20.77 -0.10 -9.87
C VAL A 290 20.80 1.42 -9.79
N ALA A 291 19.88 2.11 -10.49
CA ALA A 291 19.82 3.58 -10.50
C ALA A 291 19.29 4.21 -9.20
N ARG A 292 18.85 3.41 -8.22
CA ARG A 292 18.23 3.93 -6.99
C ARG A 292 19.26 4.37 -5.93
N PRO A 293 18.95 5.40 -5.12
CA PRO A 293 19.84 5.82 -4.02
C PRO A 293 19.99 4.75 -2.93
N ASP A 294 18.99 3.87 -2.78
CA ASP A 294 18.99 2.75 -1.84
C ASP A 294 19.39 1.41 -2.51
N ALA A 295 20.05 1.46 -3.69
CA ALA A 295 20.45 0.28 -4.46
C ALA A 295 21.21 -0.76 -3.63
N LYS A 296 22.11 -0.35 -2.72
CA LYS A 296 22.86 -1.30 -1.86
C LYS A 296 21.94 -2.28 -1.13
N ALA A 297 20.93 -1.75 -0.42
CA ALA A 297 20.00 -2.55 0.35
C ALA A 297 19.05 -3.33 -0.55
N LEU A 298 18.58 -2.71 -1.64
CA LEU A 298 17.67 -3.35 -2.58
C LEU A 298 18.32 -4.52 -3.33
N LEU A 299 19.53 -4.34 -3.87
CA LEU A 299 20.28 -5.39 -4.58
C LEU A 299 20.53 -6.61 -3.70
N LYS A 300 20.89 -6.39 -2.43
CA LYS A 300 21.04 -7.48 -1.44
C LYS A 300 19.76 -8.29 -1.28
N ARG A 301 18.59 -7.63 -1.26
CA ARG A 301 17.29 -8.31 -1.15
C ARG A 301 16.88 -9.01 -2.44
N LEU A 302 17.10 -8.38 -3.60
CA LEU A 302 16.78 -8.94 -4.91
C LEU A 302 17.59 -10.22 -5.19
N LEU A 303 18.90 -10.18 -4.96
CA LEU A 303 19.80 -11.32 -5.20
C LEU A 303 19.60 -12.46 -4.21
N ALA A 304 18.96 -12.20 -3.06
CA ALA A 304 18.53 -13.23 -2.12
C ALA A 304 17.22 -13.95 -2.52
N LEU A 305 16.54 -13.51 -3.58
CA LEU A 305 15.31 -14.15 -4.05
C LEU A 305 15.59 -15.52 -4.69
N PRO A 306 14.97 -16.62 -4.20
CA PRO A 306 15.14 -17.94 -4.82
C PRO A 306 14.65 -18.00 -6.27
N SER A 307 13.59 -17.27 -6.59
CA SER A 307 13.05 -17.16 -7.96
C SER A 307 14.03 -16.52 -8.92
N LEU A 308 14.68 -15.42 -8.52
CA LEU A 308 15.66 -14.71 -9.33
C LEU A 308 16.93 -15.54 -9.55
N SER A 309 17.41 -16.22 -8.49
CA SER A 309 18.55 -17.14 -8.61
C SER A 309 18.23 -18.40 -9.44
N GLY A 310 16.98 -18.87 -9.40
CA GLY A 310 16.48 -19.91 -10.29
C GLY A 310 16.43 -19.46 -11.75
N ALA A 311 16.03 -18.22 -11.99
CA ALA A 311 15.96 -17.62 -13.33
C ALA A 311 17.34 -17.34 -13.96
N ALA A 312 18.44 -17.35 -13.19
CA ALA A 312 19.78 -17.13 -13.73
C ALA A 312 20.21 -18.15 -14.80
N GLY A 313 19.60 -19.33 -14.85
CA GLY A 313 19.84 -20.32 -15.90
C GLY A 313 19.07 -20.07 -17.20
N ASP A 314 18.16 -19.10 -17.23
CA ASP A 314 17.40 -18.73 -18.41
C ASP A 314 18.12 -17.60 -19.17
N PRO A 315 18.43 -17.78 -20.47
CA PRO A 315 19.07 -16.75 -21.28
C PRO A 315 18.37 -15.39 -21.32
N GLU A 316 17.03 -15.33 -21.14
CA GLU A 316 16.29 -14.06 -21.11
C GLU A 316 16.49 -13.29 -19.80
N ALA A 317 16.65 -14.00 -18.69
CA ALA A 317 16.85 -13.42 -17.36
C ALA A 317 18.32 -13.26 -16.99
N ALA A 318 19.21 -14.07 -17.58
CA ALA A 318 20.61 -14.14 -17.24
C ALA A 318 21.33 -12.79 -17.34
N ALA A 319 21.09 -12.01 -18.41
CA ALA A 319 21.68 -10.68 -18.56
C ALA A 319 21.28 -9.71 -17.42
N ALA A 320 20.01 -9.77 -16.99
CA ALA A 320 19.52 -8.94 -15.89
C ALA A 320 20.14 -9.36 -14.55
N VAL A 321 20.24 -10.67 -14.30
CA VAL A 321 20.87 -11.20 -13.08
C VAL A 321 22.36 -10.85 -13.04
N ALA A 322 23.08 -10.99 -14.16
CA ALA A 322 24.49 -10.60 -14.26
C ALA A 322 24.68 -9.11 -13.95
N ALA A 323 23.86 -8.22 -14.53
CA ALA A 323 23.91 -6.79 -14.25
C ALA A 323 23.66 -6.45 -12.76
N LEU A 324 22.73 -7.16 -12.10
CA LEU A 324 22.49 -7.00 -10.66
C LEU A 324 23.70 -7.48 -9.82
N CYS A 325 24.31 -8.61 -10.20
CA CYS A 325 25.51 -9.14 -9.56
C CYS A 325 26.70 -8.18 -9.70
N GLU A 326 26.96 -7.65 -10.90
CA GLU A 326 28.03 -6.69 -11.16
C GLU A 326 27.86 -5.41 -10.36
N ALA A 327 26.65 -4.83 -10.38
CA ALA A 327 26.35 -3.64 -9.59
C ALA A 327 26.54 -3.89 -8.09
N ARG A 328 26.13 -5.07 -7.59
CA ARG A 328 26.35 -5.45 -6.20
C ARG A 328 27.84 -5.63 -5.89
N ARG A 329 28.61 -6.28 -6.77
CA ARG A 329 30.06 -6.46 -6.61
C ARG A 329 30.78 -5.11 -6.55
N GLY A 330 30.47 -4.19 -7.46
CA GLY A 330 31.03 -2.84 -7.44
C GLY A 330 30.77 -2.10 -6.12
N HIS A 331 29.60 -2.29 -5.51
CA HIS A 331 29.32 -1.75 -4.16
C HIS A 331 30.14 -2.42 -3.04
N LEU A 332 30.48 -3.70 -3.17
CA LEU A 332 31.28 -4.44 -2.19
C LEU A 332 32.77 -4.09 -2.29
N GLU A 333 33.30 -4.01 -3.51
CA GLU A 333 34.70 -3.64 -3.76
C GLU A 333 35.03 -2.24 -3.25
N GLY A 334 34.10 -1.28 -3.40
CA GLY A 334 34.27 0.07 -2.91
C GLY A 334 34.19 0.24 -1.39
N GLN A 335 33.67 -0.74 -0.64
CA GLN A 335 33.44 -0.59 0.81
C GLN A 335 34.63 -0.99 1.67
N GLY A 336 35.49 -1.90 1.18
CA GLY A 336 36.58 -2.46 1.98
C GLY A 336 36.09 -3.06 3.31
N ARG A 337 37.02 -3.58 4.11
CA ARG A 337 36.72 -3.86 5.52
C ARG A 337 36.75 -2.52 6.27
N PRO A 338 35.67 -2.08 6.93
CA PRO A 338 35.69 -0.81 7.64
C PRO A 338 36.77 -0.88 8.73
N ALA A 339 37.73 0.05 8.67
CA ALA A 339 38.68 0.25 9.76
C ALA A 339 37.92 0.78 10.98
N PHE A 340 38.32 0.37 12.18
CA PHE A 340 37.70 0.85 13.40
C PHE A 340 37.79 2.38 13.49
N SER A 341 36.64 3.04 13.61
CA SER A 341 36.53 4.48 13.81
C SER A 341 35.40 4.78 14.80
N TRP A 342 35.61 5.82 15.60
CA TRP A 342 34.57 6.41 16.44
C TRP A 342 33.66 7.37 15.67
N GLU A 343 34.00 7.70 14.43
CA GLU A 343 33.18 8.59 13.59
C GLU A 343 31.92 7.86 13.10
N MET A 344 30.77 8.49 13.32
CA MET A 344 29.47 8.02 12.82
C MET A 344 28.94 9.09 11.84
N PRO A 345 29.41 9.13 10.59
CA PRO A 345 29.16 10.25 9.66
C PRO A 345 27.66 10.49 9.40
N ASP A 346 26.87 9.42 9.40
CA ASP A 346 25.43 9.45 9.15
C ASP A 346 24.60 9.70 10.42
N ALA A 347 25.24 9.97 11.56
CA ALA A 347 24.53 10.29 12.79
C ALA A 347 23.66 11.53 12.61
N VAL A 348 22.37 11.42 12.95
CA VAL A 348 21.39 12.52 12.96
C VAL A 348 20.75 12.57 14.34
N VAL A 349 20.88 13.71 15.02
CA VAL A 349 20.28 13.93 16.35
C VAL A 349 19.36 15.15 16.28
N PRO A 350 18.03 14.96 16.12
CA PRO A 350 17.11 16.07 15.95
C PRO A 350 17.21 17.08 17.10
N ASN A 351 17.32 18.37 16.76
CA ASN A 351 17.39 19.51 17.68
C ASN A 351 18.65 19.55 18.59
N CYS A 352 19.69 18.75 18.33
CA CYS A 352 20.93 18.75 19.12
C CYS A 352 22.19 18.76 18.23
N PRO A 353 22.48 19.87 17.52
CA PRO A 353 23.59 19.93 16.55
C PRO A 353 24.97 19.66 17.18
N ASP A 354 25.21 20.10 18.43
CA ASP A 354 26.49 19.87 19.12
C ASP A 354 26.74 18.37 19.39
N ILE A 355 25.68 17.63 19.75
CA ILE A 355 25.76 16.16 19.95
C ILE A 355 25.94 15.46 18.61
N GLN A 356 25.24 15.92 17.56
CA GLN A 356 25.40 15.39 16.21
C GLN A 356 26.83 15.59 15.68
N ALA A 357 27.42 16.77 15.90
CA ALA A 357 28.81 17.05 15.53
C ALA A 357 29.79 16.15 16.31
N PHE A 358 29.58 15.96 17.62
CA PHE A 358 30.37 15.01 18.40
C PHE A 358 30.26 13.57 17.87
N LEU A 359 29.04 13.10 17.56
CA LEU A 359 28.84 11.75 17.02
C LEU A 359 29.58 11.54 15.69
N ARG A 360 29.66 12.57 14.86
CA ARG A 360 30.39 12.56 13.59
C ARG A 360 31.90 12.74 13.73
N GLY A 361 32.40 13.27 14.85
CA GLY A 361 33.83 13.50 15.09
C GLY A 361 34.59 12.27 15.60
N PRO A 362 35.92 12.34 15.79
CA PRO A 362 36.75 11.19 16.18
C PRO A 362 36.72 10.89 17.70
N GLU A 363 36.23 11.82 18.51
CA GLU A 363 36.26 11.68 19.97
C GLU A 363 35.34 10.57 20.48
N GLN A 364 35.81 9.77 21.43
CA GLN A 364 35.02 8.69 22.04
C GLN A 364 33.97 9.24 23.03
N SER A 365 34.29 10.28 23.78
CA SER A 365 33.40 10.85 24.79
C SER A 365 33.51 12.37 24.89
N VAL A 366 32.39 13.07 25.02
CA VAL A 366 32.34 14.52 25.25
C VAL A 366 31.33 14.86 26.35
N ARG A 367 31.67 15.85 27.17
CA ARG A 367 30.81 16.38 28.22
C ARG A 367 30.16 17.69 27.77
N PHE A 368 28.83 17.72 27.75
CA PHE A 368 28.01 18.88 27.42
C PHE A 368 27.46 19.55 28.69
N THR A 369 27.64 20.85 28.81
CA THR A 369 27.11 21.68 29.92
C THR A 369 26.10 22.74 29.44
N LYS A 370 26.12 23.08 28.15
CA LYS A 370 25.48 24.27 27.59
C LYS A 370 23.94 24.27 27.62
N PHE A 371 23.30 23.09 27.70
CA PHE A 371 21.85 22.94 27.48
C PHE A 371 21.08 22.52 28.73
N LEU A 372 21.69 22.61 29.90
CA LEU A 372 21.19 21.93 31.10
C LEU A 372 20.83 22.95 32.18
N SER A 373 19.54 23.13 32.44
CA SER A 373 19.03 23.93 33.57
C SER A 373 19.16 23.23 34.93
N GLY A 374 19.68 22.00 34.93
CA GLY A 374 19.86 21.18 36.12
C GLY A 374 20.02 19.69 35.78
N VAL A 375 20.37 18.89 36.78
CA VAL A 375 20.60 17.43 36.62
C VAL A 375 19.35 16.68 36.15
N VAL A 376 18.16 17.17 36.49
CA VAL A 376 16.88 16.63 36.02
C VAL A 376 16.74 16.78 34.49
N HIS A 377 17.14 17.94 33.96
CA HIS A 377 17.11 18.18 32.51
C HIS A 377 18.14 17.30 31.79
N ALA A 378 19.33 17.14 32.36
CA ALA A 378 20.37 16.27 31.84
C ALA A 378 19.93 14.81 31.77
N ARG A 379 19.29 14.28 32.83
CA ARG A 379 18.72 12.93 32.85
C ARG A 379 17.60 12.77 31.81
N THR A 380 16.72 13.75 31.71
CA THR A 380 15.62 13.74 30.74
C THR A 380 16.17 13.73 29.31
N MET A 381 17.20 14.51 29.03
CA MET A 381 17.87 14.57 27.73
C MET A 381 18.58 13.24 27.41
N ALA A 382 19.34 12.68 28.37
CA ALA A 382 19.96 11.36 28.24
C ALA A 382 18.93 10.28 27.88
N GLN A 383 17.80 10.26 28.60
CA GLN A 383 16.73 9.30 28.37
C GLN A 383 16.06 9.48 27.01
N ARG A 384 15.77 10.72 26.63
CA ARG A 384 15.10 11.04 25.36
C ARG A 384 15.96 10.70 24.14
N LEU A 385 17.27 10.97 24.21
CA LEU A 385 18.19 10.80 23.08
C LEU A 385 18.77 9.39 22.97
N PHE A 386 19.04 8.72 24.10
CA PHE A 386 19.81 7.47 24.10
C PHE A 386 19.05 6.26 24.70
N ASN A 387 17.96 6.47 25.44
CA ASN A 387 17.13 5.37 25.98
C ASN A 387 15.78 5.19 25.27
N SER A 388 15.44 6.03 24.28
CA SER A 388 14.22 5.87 23.48
C SER A 388 14.22 4.61 22.62
N THR A 389 15.40 4.03 22.38
CA THR A 389 15.60 2.79 21.61
C THR A 389 15.43 1.53 22.45
N ARG A 390 15.35 1.59 23.78
CA ARG A 390 14.85 0.45 24.53
C ARG A 390 13.40 0.25 24.08
N PRO A 391 13.05 -0.88 23.45
CA PRO A 391 11.65 -1.23 23.30
C PRO A 391 11.07 -1.09 24.70
N LYS A 392 10.03 -0.27 24.87
CA LYS A 392 9.24 -0.32 26.11
C LYS A 392 8.63 -1.71 26.16
N ASP A 393 9.41 -2.67 26.64
CA ASP A 393 8.98 -4.01 26.89
C ASP A 393 7.97 -3.91 28.03
N LYS A 394 6.72 -4.23 27.68
CA LYS A 394 5.68 -4.69 28.59
C LYS A 394 5.32 -3.74 29.73
N VAL A 395 4.65 -2.63 29.41
CA VAL A 395 3.47 -2.25 30.22
C VAL A 395 2.27 -2.87 29.50
N PRO A 396 1.68 -3.97 30.01
CA PRO A 396 0.44 -4.49 29.46
C PRO A 396 -0.66 -3.45 29.70
N GLY A 397 -1.19 -2.84 28.63
CA GLY A 397 -2.42 -2.03 28.70
C GLY A 397 -2.40 -0.65 28.05
N CYS A 398 -1.24 -0.08 27.69
CA CYS A 398 -1.21 1.23 27.02
C CYS A 398 -1.35 1.09 25.49
N ALA A 399 -2.57 1.33 24.99
CA ALA A 399 -2.98 1.19 23.59
C ALA A 399 -2.15 2.01 22.58
N GLN A 400 -1.37 3.00 23.02
CA GLN A 400 -0.54 3.85 22.15
C GLN A 400 0.73 3.15 21.60
N GLY A 401 1.19 2.05 22.22
CA GLY A 401 2.39 1.34 21.74
C GLY A 401 2.19 0.48 20.48
N ARG A 402 0.94 0.10 20.15
CA ARG A 402 0.66 -0.78 18.99
C ARG A 402 0.56 -0.02 17.66
N ALA A 403 0.19 1.26 17.68
CA ALA A 403 0.07 2.06 16.46
C ALA A 403 1.43 2.38 15.82
N ALA A 404 2.47 2.60 16.64
CA ALA A 404 3.82 2.86 16.15
C ALA A 404 4.51 1.60 15.58
N ARG A 405 4.16 0.39 16.05
CA ARG A 405 4.69 -0.88 15.49
C ARG A 405 3.95 -1.33 14.22
N ARG A 406 2.69 -0.93 14.00
CA ARG A 406 1.89 -1.36 12.83
C ARG A 406 2.08 -0.51 11.58
N ARG A 407 2.58 0.73 11.71
CA ARG A 407 3.20 1.41 10.57
C ARG A 407 4.61 0.89 10.49
N GLY A 408 4.90 -0.01 9.55
CA GLY A 408 6.20 -0.67 9.36
C GLY A 408 7.41 0.24 9.08
N GLY A 409 7.38 1.50 9.52
CA GLY A 409 8.59 2.26 9.74
C GLY A 409 9.27 1.69 10.97
N GLY A 410 10.21 0.75 10.77
CA GLY A 410 11.16 0.37 11.79
C GLY A 410 11.64 1.64 12.47
N GLY A 411 11.42 1.74 13.79
CA GLY A 411 11.93 2.87 14.56
C GLY A 411 13.40 2.95 14.21
N GLY A 412 13.75 3.96 13.40
CA GLY A 412 14.98 3.97 12.63
C GLY A 412 16.09 3.58 13.57
N ALA A 413 16.75 2.45 13.28
CA ALA A 413 17.97 2.11 13.99
C ALA A 413 18.79 3.39 13.92
N ALA A 414 18.97 4.06 15.06
CA ALA A 414 19.65 5.33 15.07
C ALA A 414 20.99 5.08 14.37
N ASN A 415 21.34 5.92 13.39
CA ASN A 415 22.57 5.76 12.60
C ASN A 415 23.84 6.02 13.45
N TYR A 416 23.76 5.81 14.77
CA TYR A 416 24.77 6.02 15.78
C TYR A 416 24.54 5.05 16.94
N SER A 417 25.59 4.77 17.71
CA SER A 417 25.48 4.06 18.98
C SER A 417 26.28 4.76 20.07
N ALA A 418 25.58 5.25 21.09
CA ALA A 418 26.19 5.95 22.21
C ALA A 418 25.36 5.74 23.48
N THR A 419 26.02 5.80 24.62
CA THR A 419 25.40 5.92 25.94
C THR A 419 25.56 7.35 26.44
N ALA A 420 24.71 7.76 27.37
CA ALA A 420 24.84 9.04 28.02
C ALA A 420 24.62 8.94 29.52
N GLU A 421 25.48 9.63 30.27
CA GLU A 421 25.43 9.75 31.72
C GLU A 421 25.22 11.21 32.10
N ALA A 422 24.31 11.46 33.04
CA ALA A 422 24.00 12.79 33.53
C ALA A 422 24.52 12.97 34.96
N GLY A 423 25.22 14.07 35.22
CA GLY A 423 25.78 14.40 36.53
C GLY A 423 25.74 15.88 36.88
N GLY A 424 26.33 16.24 38.02
CA GLY A 424 26.42 17.63 38.52
C GLY A 424 25.22 18.10 39.37
N LYS A 425 25.26 19.37 39.82
CA LYS A 425 24.21 20.01 40.64
C LYS A 425 23.91 21.43 40.16
N GLY A 426 22.63 21.80 40.10
CA GLY A 426 22.22 23.15 39.68
C GLY A 426 22.81 23.56 38.33
N LYS A 427 23.48 24.72 38.28
CA LYS A 427 24.13 25.25 37.07
C LYS A 427 25.39 24.48 36.61
N SER A 428 25.92 23.57 37.44
CA SER A 428 27.03 22.69 37.06
C SER A 428 26.58 21.31 36.55
N ALA A 429 25.30 21.18 36.21
CA ALA A 429 24.79 19.97 35.57
C ALA A 429 25.48 19.72 34.23
N TRP A 430 25.78 18.46 33.95
CA TRP A 430 26.45 18.04 32.73
C TRP A 430 25.86 16.73 32.19
N LEU A 431 26.04 16.52 30.89
CA LEU A 431 25.69 15.30 30.16
C LEU A 431 26.94 14.78 29.45
N GLN A 432 27.46 13.64 29.87
CA GLN A 432 28.57 12.97 29.22
C GLN A 432 28.01 11.96 28.23
N VAL A 433 28.30 12.15 26.95
CA VAL A 433 27.93 11.21 25.89
C VAL A 433 29.16 10.41 25.53
N THR A 434 29.05 9.08 25.54
CA THR A 434 30.14 8.14 25.24
C THR A 434 29.69 7.24 24.10
N LYS A 435 30.46 7.22 23.01
CA LYS A 435 30.20 6.33 21.87
C LYS A 435 30.44 4.89 22.28
N THR A 436 29.64 3.99 21.73
CA THR A 436 29.85 2.55 21.93
C THR A 436 30.31 1.90 20.64
N ARG A 437 30.97 0.75 20.79
CA ARG A 437 31.44 -0.06 19.67
C ARG A 437 30.29 -0.72 18.90
N ALA A 438 29.07 -0.79 19.45
CA ALA A 438 27.98 -1.57 18.87
C ALA A 438 27.58 -1.15 17.44
N TRP A 439 27.68 0.15 17.10
CA TRP A 439 27.46 0.59 15.72
C TRP A 439 28.55 0.06 14.78
N PHE A 440 29.82 0.15 15.19
CA PHE A 440 30.93 -0.38 14.41
C PHE A 440 30.87 -1.90 14.29
N ASP A 441 30.58 -2.61 15.37
CA ASP A 441 30.47 -4.07 15.36
C ASP A 441 29.32 -4.54 14.45
N ALA A 442 28.22 -3.78 14.39
CA ALA A 442 27.14 -4.02 13.43
C ALA A 442 27.60 -3.81 11.97
N GLN A 443 28.32 -2.72 11.68
CA GLN A 443 28.89 -2.46 10.35
C GLN A 443 29.93 -3.52 9.95
N ALA A 444 30.81 -3.91 10.87
CA ALA A 444 31.81 -4.94 10.66
C ALA A 444 31.16 -6.32 10.45
N GLY A 445 30.08 -6.61 11.19
CA GLY A 445 29.28 -7.81 11.00
C GLY A 445 28.57 -7.83 9.65
N GLU A 446 28.00 -6.70 9.21
CA GLU A 446 27.41 -6.57 7.88
C GLU A 446 28.45 -6.73 6.78
N ALA A 447 29.63 -6.12 6.92
CA ALA A 447 30.74 -6.29 5.98
C ALA A 447 31.23 -7.74 5.91
N ALA A 448 31.29 -8.44 7.05
CA ALA A 448 31.65 -9.86 7.08
C ALA A 448 30.58 -10.74 6.42
N ALA A 449 29.30 -10.46 6.64
CA ALA A 449 28.20 -11.16 5.97
C ALA A 449 28.22 -10.89 4.45
N ASP A 450 28.50 -9.65 4.05
CA ASP A 450 28.62 -9.27 2.65
C ASP A 450 29.83 -9.93 1.97
N ALA A 451 30.96 -10.07 2.68
CA ALA A 451 32.10 -10.85 2.20
C ALA A 451 31.78 -12.34 2.08
N ALA A 452 31.01 -12.92 3.00
CA ALA A 452 30.54 -14.30 2.88
C ALA A 452 29.60 -14.50 1.67
N ASN A 453 28.83 -13.47 1.31
CA ASN A 453 27.92 -13.48 0.17
C ASN A 453 28.64 -13.32 -1.19
N SER A 454 29.90 -12.86 -1.24
CA SER A 454 30.59 -12.64 -2.51
C SER A 454 30.74 -13.94 -3.31
N GLY A 455 31.07 -15.06 -2.65
CA GLY A 455 31.14 -16.37 -3.33
C GLY A 455 29.80 -16.83 -3.89
N ALA A 456 28.68 -16.50 -3.24
CA ALA A 456 27.35 -16.78 -3.78
C ALA A 456 27.02 -15.91 -5.00
N LEU A 457 27.48 -14.65 -5.02
CA LEU A 457 27.37 -13.76 -6.18
C LEU A 457 28.20 -14.28 -7.35
N ASP A 458 29.42 -14.75 -7.10
CA ASP A 458 30.30 -15.31 -8.14
C ASP A 458 29.69 -16.57 -8.76
N ALA A 459 29.14 -17.47 -7.95
CA ALA A 459 28.43 -18.64 -8.44
C ALA A 459 27.18 -18.28 -9.24
N LEU A 460 26.42 -17.26 -8.80
CA LEU A 460 25.23 -16.80 -9.50
C LEU A 460 25.58 -16.15 -10.85
N MET A 461 26.66 -15.36 -10.88
CA MET A 461 27.18 -14.73 -12.10
C MET A 461 27.68 -15.78 -13.09
N ALA A 462 28.45 -16.77 -12.64
CA ALA A 462 28.92 -17.86 -13.51
C ALA A 462 27.76 -18.64 -14.14
N ARG A 463 26.65 -18.85 -13.40
CA ARG A 463 25.44 -19.47 -13.94
C ARG A 463 24.77 -18.60 -15.01
N ALA A 464 24.69 -17.29 -14.78
CA ALA A 464 24.16 -16.35 -15.76
C ALA A 464 25.01 -16.29 -17.04
N GLU A 465 26.34 -16.25 -16.91
CA GLU A 465 27.27 -16.28 -18.03
C GLU A 465 27.15 -17.56 -18.85
N ALA A 466 27.04 -18.72 -18.19
CA ALA A 466 26.82 -20.00 -18.85
C ALA A 466 25.51 -20.02 -19.67
N ALA A 467 24.42 -19.46 -19.11
CA ALA A 467 23.15 -19.36 -19.82
C ALA A 467 23.21 -18.42 -21.03
N LEU A 468 23.96 -17.30 -20.92
CA LEU A 468 24.17 -16.39 -22.04
C LEU A 468 25.02 -17.03 -23.15
N ALA A 469 26.08 -17.75 -22.79
CA ALA A 469 26.92 -18.47 -23.74
C ALA A 469 26.12 -19.53 -24.52
N ALA A 470 25.22 -20.24 -23.85
CA ALA A 470 24.37 -21.25 -24.47
C ALA A 470 23.34 -20.69 -25.48
N ARG A 471 23.07 -19.38 -25.48
CA ARG A 471 22.19 -18.72 -26.47
C ARG A 471 22.93 -18.31 -27.74
N GLY A 472 24.25 -18.12 -27.66
CA GLY A 472 25.07 -17.61 -28.76
C GLY A 472 25.75 -18.68 -29.62
N GLY A 473 25.76 -19.94 -29.17
CA GLY A 473 26.22 -21.10 -29.95
C GLY A 473 25.03 -21.87 -30.51
#